data_AF-A0A482WRD3-F1
#
_entry.id   AF-A0A482WRD3-F1
#
_cell.length_a   1.000
_cell.length_b   1.000
_cell.length_c   1.000
_cell.angle_alpha   90.00
_cell.angle_beta   90.00
_cell.angle_gamma   90.00
#
_symmetry.space_group_name_H-M   'P 1'
#
loop_
_entity.id
_entity.type
_entity.pdbx_description
1 polymer ?
#
loop_
_entity_poly.entity_id
_entity_poly.type
_entity_poly.pdbx_seq_one_letter_code
_entity_poly.pdbx_strand_id
1 'polypeptide(L)'
;MALVEETWRGLAADIGASGEKATEWWTKLVQAYSEDRRKFHNINYLAIKLENYETIKCKLKNRSAVGIAIFFHHFEYDPKMVDCFKKNLEHFDNFANDCGITSDSDLYKSVVDLLESVDTHSTDEHKTDGVYGADDCHYFLDLDMVILGSDAEYYATEYATNIQAEYDFLPDTMYKGLRLKVLQSFLQIPNIFATKEFREKYEQKARANIQKEVEKLK
;
A
#
# COMPACT_ATOMS: atom_id res chain seq x y z
N MET A 1 8.36 9.41 10.91
CA MET A 1 9.58 8.62 11.19
C MET A 1 9.45 7.72 12.41
N ALA A 2 9.22 8.27 13.62
CA ALA A 2 9.22 7.47 14.86
C ALA A 2 8.25 6.26 14.82
N LEU A 3 6.99 6.48 14.41
CA LEU A 3 6.01 5.39 14.28
C LEU A 3 6.47 4.28 13.32
N VAL A 4 6.97 4.65 12.14
CA VAL A 4 7.40 3.68 11.12
C VAL A 4 8.53 2.80 11.66
N GLU A 5 9.51 3.41 12.32
CA GLU A 5 10.61 2.67 12.94
C GLU A 5 10.15 1.78 14.09
N GLU A 6 9.27 2.28 14.95
CA GLU A 6 8.71 1.53 16.08
C GLU A 6 7.92 0.32 15.59
N THR A 7 7.07 0.50 14.58
CA THR A 7 6.31 -0.60 13.97
C THR A 7 7.24 -1.62 13.33
N TRP A 8 8.28 -1.19 12.59
CA TRP A 8 9.28 -2.12 12.04
C TRP A 8 9.97 -2.93 13.15
N ARG A 9 10.46 -2.28 14.19
CA ARG A 9 11.14 -2.94 15.32
C ARG A 9 10.22 -3.94 16.02
N GLY A 10 8.95 -3.58 16.23
CA GLY A 10 7.95 -4.45 16.83
C GLY A 10 7.67 -5.69 15.96
N LEU A 11 7.46 -5.50 14.66
CA LEU A 11 7.25 -6.61 13.71
C LEU A 11 8.47 -7.53 13.62
N ALA A 12 9.68 -6.96 13.52
CA ALA A 12 10.92 -7.72 13.48
C ALA A 12 11.12 -8.55 14.75
N ALA A 13 10.76 -8.01 15.92
CA ALA A 13 10.76 -8.76 17.18
C ALA A 13 9.70 -9.89 17.20
N ASP A 14 8.46 -9.59 16.76
CA ASP A 14 7.35 -10.56 16.72
C ASP A 14 7.67 -11.78 15.85
N ILE A 15 8.46 -11.61 14.78
CA ILE A 15 8.82 -12.71 13.86
C ILE A 15 10.18 -13.34 14.18
N GLY A 16 10.83 -12.97 15.28
CA GLY A 16 12.15 -13.48 15.68
C GLY A 16 13.32 -12.94 14.85
N ALA A 17 13.06 -12.04 13.90
CA ALA A 17 14.05 -11.32 13.10
C ALA A 17 14.69 -10.18 13.91
N SER A 18 15.18 -10.44 15.12
CA SER A 18 15.80 -9.39 15.96
C SER A 18 17.32 -9.32 15.76
N GLY A 19 17.90 -8.14 15.99
CA GLY A 19 19.36 -7.94 15.98
C GLY A 19 19.91 -7.21 14.76
N GLU A 20 21.13 -7.59 14.33
CA GLU A 20 21.88 -6.89 13.29
C GLU A 20 21.16 -6.92 11.94
N LYS A 21 20.61 -8.08 11.54
CA LYS A 21 19.92 -8.24 10.26
C LYS A 21 18.67 -7.38 10.11
N ALA A 22 17.81 -7.28 11.12
CA ALA A 22 16.68 -6.35 11.06
C ALA A 22 17.11 -4.88 11.05
N THR A 23 18.26 -4.55 11.63
CA THR A 23 18.82 -3.19 11.58
C THR A 23 19.36 -2.88 10.18
N GLU A 24 20.06 -3.82 9.53
CA GLU A 24 20.49 -3.68 8.14
C GLU A 24 19.30 -3.48 7.19
N TRP A 25 18.25 -4.30 7.35
CA TRP A 25 17.04 -4.17 6.54
C TRP A 25 16.25 -2.90 6.81
N TRP A 26 16.22 -2.42 8.05
CA TRP A 26 15.69 -1.09 8.37
C TRP A 26 16.42 0.01 7.58
N THR A 27 17.75 -0.02 7.55
CA THR A 27 18.54 0.95 6.78
C THR A 27 18.21 0.88 5.29
N LYS A 28 18.08 -0.32 4.72
CA LYS A 28 17.68 -0.50 3.31
C LYS A 28 16.28 0.06 3.04
N LEU A 29 15.30 -0.21 3.91
CA LEU A 29 13.94 0.31 3.81
C LEU A 29 13.95 1.85 3.84
N VAL A 30 14.60 2.46 4.82
CA VAL A 30 14.69 3.92 4.94
C VAL A 30 15.34 4.51 3.69
N GLN A 31 16.43 3.92 3.19
CA GLN A 31 17.08 4.39 1.98
C GLN A 31 16.13 4.34 0.77
N ALA A 32 15.45 3.21 0.55
CA ALA A 32 14.54 3.04 -0.58
C ALA A 32 13.36 4.03 -0.53
N TYR A 33 12.71 4.17 0.63
CA TYR A 33 11.58 5.10 0.81
C TYR A 33 11.99 6.58 0.94
N SER A 34 13.29 6.88 0.95
CA SER A 34 13.82 8.25 0.98
C SER A 34 14.42 8.69 -0.36
N GLU A 35 14.28 7.89 -1.42
CA GLU A 35 14.74 8.28 -2.76
C GLU A 35 14.02 9.54 -3.26
N ASP A 36 14.78 10.52 -3.75
CA ASP A 36 14.26 11.82 -4.19
C ASP A 36 13.16 11.73 -5.27
N ARG A 37 13.15 10.66 -6.06
CA ARG A 37 12.14 10.41 -7.11
C ARG A 37 10.76 10.07 -6.53
N ARG A 38 10.68 9.56 -5.29
CA ARG A 38 9.44 9.15 -4.63
C ARG A 38 8.74 10.35 -4.00
N LYS A 39 7.91 11.02 -4.77
CA LYS A 39 7.17 12.19 -4.29
C LYS A 39 5.99 11.78 -3.40
N PHE A 40 5.36 10.65 -3.68
CA PHE A 40 4.26 10.08 -2.91
C PHE A 40 4.63 8.77 -2.22
N HIS A 41 5.19 7.78 -2.93
CA HIS A 41 5.49 6.43 -2.41
C HIS A 41 6.76 6.40 -1.54
N ASN A 42 6.82 7.29 -0.56
CA ASN A 42 7.94 7.53 0.33
C ASN A 42 7.59 7.17 1.79
N ILE A 43 8.47 7.55 2.71
CA ILE A 43 8.34 7.22 4.12
C ILE A 43 7.10 7.82 4.80
N ASN A 44 6.55 8.93 4.27
CA ASN A 44 5.29 9.51 4.78
C ASN A 44 4.09 8.67 4.33
N TYR A 45 4.10 8.14 3.11
CA TYR A 45 3.08 7.17 2.67
C TYR A 45 3.09 5.92 3.56
N LEU A 46 4.26 5.39 3.91
CA LEU A 46 4.35 4.29 4.88
C LEU A 46 3.75 4.68 6.23
N ALA A 47 4.04 5.88 6.73
CA ALA A 47 3.47 6.35 8.00
C ALA A 47 1.93 6.36 7.95
N ILE A 48 1.32 6.90 6.88
CA ILE A 48 -0.14 6.93 6.71
C ILE A 48 -0.73 5.50 6.71
N LYS A 49 -0.09 4.55 6.01
CA LYS A 49 -0.54 3.15 6.01
C LYS A 49 -0.41 2.52 7.38
N LEU A 50 0.69 2.75 8.09
CA LEU A 50 0.94 2.17 9.40
C LEU A 50 0.02 2.76 10.48
N GLU A 51 -0.31 4.05 10.41
CA GLU A 51 -1.33 4.66 11.27
C GLU A 51 -2.69 3.97 11.12
N ASN A 52 -3.11 3.69 9.89
CA ASN A 52 -4.36 2.98 9.63
C ASN A 52 -4.28 1.50 10.01
N TYR A 53 -3.15 0.85 9.77
CA TYR A 53 -2.89 -0.54 10.18
C TYR A 53 -3.06 -0.71 11.69
N GLU A 54 -2.54 0.21 12.51
CA GLU A 54 -2.71 0.14 13.97
C GLU A 54 -4.20 0.19 14.39
N THR A 55 -5.07 0.86 13.63
CA THR A 55 -6.52 0.89 13.92
C THR A 55 -7.25 -0.43 13.66
N ILE A 56 -6.70 -1.29 12.80
CA ILE A 56 -7.31 -2.58 12.42
C ILE A 56 -6.50 -3.80 12.85
N LYS A 57 -5.35 -3.59 13.49
CA LYS A 57 -4.40 -4.65 13.89
C LYS A 57 -5.02 -5.78 14.69
N CYS A 58 -6.05 -5.50 15.49
CA CYS A 58 -6.78 -6.50 16.28
C CYS A 58 -7.78 -7.36 15.46
N LYS A 59 -8.04 -6.98 14.21
CA LYS A 59 -8.94 -7.70 13.28
C LYS A 59 -8.17 -8.63 12.34
N LEU A 60 -6.87 -8.41 12.20
CA LEU A 60 -6.00 -9.18 11.33
C LEU A 60 -5.72 -10.56 11.92
N LYS A 61 -5.81 -11.60 11.07
CA LYS A 61 -5.47 -12.97 11.42
C LYS A 61 -3.97 -13.12 11.59
N ASN A 62 -3.19 -12.59 10.64
CA ASN A 62 -1.74 -12.56 10.64
C ASN A 62 -1.22 -11.11 10.55
N ARG A 63 -1.36 -10.39 11.67
CA ARG A 63 -0.92 -8.98 11.77
C ARG A 63 0.55 -8.79 11.35
N SER A 64 1.42 -9.74 11.68
CA SER A 64 2.84 -9.67 11.33
C SER A 64 3.04 -9.77 9.83
N ALA A 65 2.32 -10.67 9.15
CA ALA A 65 2.38 -10.75 7.69
C ALA A 65 1.89 -9.47 7.02
N VAL A 66 0.74 -8.92 7.43
CA VAL A 66 0.23 -7.65 6.88
C VAL A 66 1.21 -6.51 7.11
N GLY A 67 1.74 -6.38 8.33
CA GLY A 67 2.73 -5.37 8.65
C GLY A 67 3.99 -5.47 7.79
N ILE A 68 4.56 -6.67 7.64
CA ILE A 68 5.73 -6.91 6.78
C ILE A 68 5.39 -6.63 5.31
N ALA A 69 4.24 -7.09 4.81
CA ALA A 69 3.79 -6.83 3.45
C ALA A 69 3.69 -5.31 3.16
N ILE A 70 3.24 -4.48 4.12
CA ILE A 70 3.20 -3.01 3.96
C ILE A 70 4.59 -2.44 3.65
N PHE A 71 5.65 -2.94 4.32
CA PHE A 71 7.02 -2.48 4.10
C PHE A 71 7.62 -2.96 2.78
N PHE A 72 7.24 -4.15 2.31
CA PHE A 72 7.82 -4.74 1.10
C PHE A 72 7.05 -4.41 -0.18
N HIS A 73 5.76 -4.10 -0.08
CA HIS A 73 4.89 -3.88 -1.23
C HIS A 73 5.38 -2.80 -2.21
N HIS A 74 5.98 -1.73 -1.68
CA HIS A 74 6.59 -0.64 -2.44
C HIS A 74 8.08 -0.49 -2.12
N PHE A 75 8.77 -1.58 -1.73
CA PHE A 75 10.20 -1.54 -1.41
C PHE A 75 10.99 -1.02 -2.62
N GLU A 76 10.81 -1.63 -3.77
CA GLU A 76 11.18 -1.13 -5.08
C GLU A 76 9.95 -0.49 -5.72
N TYR A 77 10.14 0.72 -6.25
CA TYR A 77 9.08 1.48 -6.90
C TYR A 77 9.68 2.36 -7.99
N ASP A 78 9.20 2.14 -9.21
CA ASP A 78 9.44 3.01 -10.34
C ASP A 78 8.21 2.97 -11.25
N PRO A 79 7.51 4.10 -11.47
CA PRO A 79 6.35 4.17 -12.35
C PRO A 79 6.66 3.83 -13.82
N LYS A 80 7.94 3.74 -14.22
CA LYS A 80 8.37 3.29 -15.55
C LYS A 80 8.53 1.78 -15.65
N MET A 81 8.71 1.09 -14.52
CA MET A 81 8.99 -0.33 -14.52
C MET A 81 7.70 -1.15 -14.61
N VAL A 82 7.74 -2.16 -15.47
CA VAL A 82 6.74 -3.24 -15.51
C VAL A 82 7.15 -4.29 -14.48
N ASP A 83 6.19 -4.93 -13.82
CA ASP A 83 6.40 -6.03 -12.86
C ASP A 83 7.22 -5.68 -11.59
N CYS A 84 7.08 -4.47 -11.03
CA CYS A 84 7.70 -4.11 -9.75
C CYS A 84 7.39 -5.11 -8.61
N PHE A 85 6.24 -5.78 -8.67
CA PHE A 85 5.83 -6.75 -7.65
C PHE A 85 6.82 -7.91 -7.51
N LYS A 86 7.39 -8.43 -8.62
CA LYS A 86 8.34 -9.55 -8.58
C LYS A 86 9.61 -9.17 -7.83
N LYS A 87 10.12 -7.95 -8.05
CA LYS A 87 11.27 -7.43 -7.31
C LYS A 87 10.96 -7.26 -5.83
N ASN A 88 9.75 -6.84 -5.49
CA ASN A 88 9.33 -6.70 -4.11
C ASN A 88 9.21 -8.04 -3.38
N LEU A 89 8.72 -9.09 -4.07
CA LEU A 89 8.80 -10.47 -3.59
C LEU A 89 10.26 -10.92 -3.41
N GLU A 90 11.14 -10.67 -4.38
CA GLU A 90 12.57 -11.00 -4.26
C GLU A 90 13.24 -10.29 -3.07
N HIS A 91 12.89 -9.02 -2.80
CA HIS A 91 13.37 -8.31 -1.63
C HIS A 91 12.85 -8.94 -0.32
N PHE A 92 11.58 -9.33 -0.28
CA PHE A 92 11.02 -10.06 0.86
C PHE A 92 11.70 -11.42 1.06
N ASP A 93 11.95 -12.18 -0.01
CA ASP A 93 12.65 -13.47 0.05
C ASP A 93 14.05 -13.33 0.64
N ASN A 94 14.79 -12.31 0.19
CA ASN A 94 16.12 -12.01 0.74
C ASN A 94 16.05 -11.66 2.24
N PHE A 95 15.05 -10.87 2.64
CA PHE A 95 14.82 -10.57 4.06
C PHE A 95 14.48 -11.82 4.87
N ALA A 96 13.57 -12.65 4.36
CA ALA A 96 13.17 -13.89 4.99
C ALA A 96 14.38 -14.83 5.20
N ASN A 97 15.21 -15.00 4.16
CA ASN A 97 16.43 -15.80 4.22
C ASN A 97 17.45 -15.24 5.24
N ASP A 98 17.71 -13.94 5.21
CA ASP A 98 18.63 -13.27 6.14
C ASP A 98 18.18 -13.41 7.60
N CYS A 99 16.88 -13.50 7.84
CA CYS A 99 16.27 -13.60 9.17
C CYS A 99 15.88 -15.04 9.56
N GLY A 100 16.20 -16.04 8.74
CA GLY A 100 15.90 -17.45 9.02
C GLY A 100 14.41 -17.82 8.96
N ILE A 101 13.60 -17.00 8.29
CA ILE A 101 12.17 -17.26 8.07
C ILE A 101 12.06 -18.27 6.92
N THR A 102 11.59 -19.47 7.23
CA THR A 102 11.48 -20.54 6.23
C THR A 102 10.28 -20.34 5.31
N SER A 103 10.41 -20.76 4.05
CA SER A 103 9.34 -20.68 3.04
C SER A 103 8.11 -21.52 3.40
N ASP A 104 8.27 -22.52 4.26
CA ASP A 104 7.16 -23.36 4.73
C ASP A 104 6.36 -22.72 5.87
N SER A 105 6.86 -21.63 6.48
CA SER A 105 6.18 -20.95 7.58
C SER A 105 4.90 -20.25 7.13
N ASP A 106 3.90 -20.21 8.02
CA ASP A 106 2.64 -19.51 7.76
C ASP A 106 2.85 -18.01 7.53
N LEU A 107 3.82 -17.40 8.23
CA LEU A 107 4.22 -16.00 8.02
C LEU A 107 4.68 -15.77 6.57
N TYR A 108 5.61 -16.57 6.08
CA TYR A 108 6.17 -16.41 4.74
C TYR A 108 5.08 -16.53 3.68
N LYS A 109 4.27 -17.59 3.74
CA LYS A 109 3.16 -17.83 2.81
C LYS A 109 2.16 -16.68 2.82
N SER A 110 1.79 -16.22 4.03
CA SER A 110 0.86 -15.08 4.16
C SER A 110 1.42 -13.80 3.55
N VAL A 111 2.71 -13.50 3.73
CA VAL A 111 3.32 -12.30 3.12
C VAL A 111 3.35 -12.42 1.60
N VAL A 112 3.72 -13.58 1.06
CA VAL A 112 3.72 -13.83 -0.39
C VAL A 112 2.31 -13.65 -0.96
N ASP A 113 1.29 -14.29 -0.37
CA ASP A 113 -0.11 -14.18 -0.80
C ASP A 113 -0.58 -12.71 -0.82
N LEU A 114 -0.19 -11.93 0.21
CA LEU A 114 -0.52 -10.51 0.29
C LEU A 114 0.18 -9.70 -0.81
N LEU A 115 1.47 -9.90 -1.01
CA LEU A 115 2.24 -9.19 -2.04
C LEU A 115 1.74 -9.54 -3.46
N GLU A 116 1.33 -10.79 -3.69
CA GLU A 116 0.72 -11.23 -4.95
C GLU A 116 -0.69 -10.66 -5.15
N SER A 117 -1.48 -10.49 -4.08
CA SER A 117 -2.85 -9.96 -4.18
C SER A 117 -2.92 -8.58 -4.83
N VAL A 118 -1.84 -7.80 -4.74
CA VAL A 118 -1.80 -6.45 -5.32
C VAL A 118 -1.82 -6.48 -6.83
N ASP A 119 -1.30 -7.51 -7.50
CA ASP A 119 -1.32 -7.57 -8.97
C ASP A 119 -2.75 -7.44 -9.53
N THR A 120 -3.72 -8.01 -8.82
CA THR A 120 -5.14 -7.97 -9.19
C THR A 120 -5.86 -6.69 -8.78
N HIS A 121 -5.29 -5.90 -7.85
CA HIS A 121 -5.82 -4.65 -7.26
C HIS A 121 -7.29 -4.71 -6.77
N SER A 122 -7.90 -5.89 -6.71
CA SER A 122 -9.33 -6.07 -6.40
C SER A 122 -9.69 -7.53 -6.16
N THR A 123 -10.58 -7.75 -5.21
CA THR A 123 -11.22 -9.06 -4.90
C THR A 123 -12.67 -9.10 -5.38
N ASP A 124 -13.36 -10.22 -5.19
CA ASP A 124 -14.78 -10.35 -5.53
C ASP A 124 -15.67 -9.42 -4.69
N GLU A 125 -15.25 -9.11 -3.45
CA GLU A 125 -15.92 -8.21 -2.53
C GLU A 125 -15.84 -6.74 -2.98
N HIS A 126 -14.80 -6.38 -3.73
CA HIS A 126 -14.73 -5.07 -4.39
C HIS A 126 -15.73 -5.00 -5.57
N LYS A 127 -15.95 -6.13 -6.23
CA LYS A 127 -16.75 -6.27 -7.46
C LYS A 127 -18.22 -6.61 -7.20
N THR A 128 -18.59 -6.95 -5.97
CA THR A 128 -19.95 -7.36 -5.61
C THR A 128 -20.56 -6.37 -4.63
N ASP A 129 -21.61 -5.68 -5.07
CA ASP A 129 -22.30 -4.69 -4.26
C ASP A 129 -22.85 -5.29 -2.95
N GLY A 130 -22.72 -4.55 -1.85
CA GLY A 130 -23.21 -4.95 -0.53
C GLY A 130 -22.46 -6.10 0.17
N VAL A 131 -21.44 -6.69 -0.47
CA VAL A 131 -20.61 -7.75 0.15
C VAL A 131 -19.39 -7.13 0.83
N TYR A 132 -19.01 -7.69 1.98
CA TYR A 132 -17.85 -7.26 2.75
C TYR A 132 -16.83 -8.39 2.85
N GLY A 133 -15.55 -8.03 2.72
CA GLY A 133 -14.41 -8.91 3.02
C GLY A 133 -13.96 -8.77 4.46
N ALA A 134 -13.36 -9.84 4.99
CA ALA A 134 -12.79 -9.87 6.34
C ALA A 134 -11.43 -10.61 6.44
N ASP A 135 -10.93 -11.15 5.33
CA ASP A 135 -9.57 -11.69 5.25
C ASP A 135 -8.51 -10.59 5.19
N ASP A 136 -7.28 -10.94 5.59
CA ASP A 136 -6.14 -10.02 5.67
C ASP A 136 -5.82 -9.34 4.33
N CYS A 137 -6.05 -10.01 3.19
CA CYS A 137 -5.88 -9.42 1.86
C CYS A 137 -6.85 -8.25 1.62
N HIS A 138 -8.08 -8.30 2.12
CA HIS A 138 -9.02 -7.19 2.00
C HIS A 138 -8.54 -5.97 2.78
N TYR A 139 -8.09 -6.17 4.03
CA TYR A 139 -7.53 -5.09 4.84
C TYR A 139 -6.26 -4.53 4.21
N PHE A 140 -5.41 -5.37 3.64
CA PHE A 140 -4.17 -4.96 3.00
C PHE A 140 -4.39 -4.10 1.74
N LEU A 141 -5.33 -4.50 0.88
CA LEU A 141 -5.74 -3.70 -0.30
C LEU A 141 -6.42 -2.38 0.12
N ASP A 142 -7.30 -2.42 1.12
CA ASP A 142 -7.97 -1.23 1.64
C ASP A 142 -6.97 -0.22 2.24
N LEU A 143 -5.93 -0.71 2.92
CA LEU A 143 -4.84 0.12 3.43
C LEU A 143 -4.09 0.83 2.31
N ASP A 144 -4.00 0.23 1.12
CA ASP A 144 -3.37 0.88 -0.03
C ASP A 144 -4.24 2.00 -0.60
N MET A 145 -5.55 1.80 -0.59
CA MET A 145 -6.53 2.76 -1.11
C MET A 145 -6.93 3.85 -0.12
N VAL A 146 -6.51 3.76 1.16
CA VAL A 146 -6.98 4.64 2.24
C VAL A 146 -6.77 6.12 1.96
N ILE A 147 -5.70 6.45 1.25
CA ILE A 147 -5.35 7.82 0.86
C ILE A 147 -6.45 8.48 0.02
N LEU A 148 -7.22 7.69 -0.74
CA LEU A 148 -8.30 8.21 -1.56
C LEU A 148 -9.38 8.87 -0.69
N GLY A 149 -9.63 8.31 0.50
CA GLY A 149 -10.60 8.82 1.47
C GLY A 149 -10.07 9.90 2.40
N SER A 150 -8.88 10.48 2.15
CA SER A 150 -8.35 11.58 2.97
C SER A 150 -9.21 12.84 2.87
N ASP A 151 -8.92 13.84 3.69
CA ASP A 151 -9.58 15.14 3.57
C ASP A 151 -9.28 15.77 2.20
N ALA A 152 -10.27 16.48 1.65
CA ALA A 152 -10.27 16.90 0.25
C ALA A 152 -9.12 17.86 -0.10
N GLU A 153 -8.69 18.71 0.85
CA GLU A 153 -7.54 19.58 0.68
C GLU A 153 -6.26 18.77 0.57
N TYR A 154 -5.99 17.88 1.53
CA TYR A 154 -4.83 16.99 1.52
C TYR A 154 -4.79 16.11 0.27
N TYR A 155 -5.94 15.56 -0.14
CA TYR A 155 -6.03 14.79 -1.38
C TYR A 155 -5.57 15.61 -2.59
N ALA A 156 -6.06 16.85 -2.71
CA ALA A 156 -5.82 17.68 -3.88
C ALA A 156 -4.41 18.29 -3.91
N THR A 157 -3.87 18.71 -2.77
CA THR A 157 -2.60 19.43 -2.68
C THR A 157 -1.42 18.51 -2.50
N GLU A 158 -1.55 17.46 -1.69
CA GLU A 158 -0.47 16.53 -1.39
C GLU A 158 -0.56 15.29 -2.27
N TYR A 159 -1.64 14.51 -2.18
CA TYR A 159 -1.72 13.22 -2.87
C TYR A 159 -1.69 13.36 -4.40
N ALA A 160 -2.65 14.08 -4.99
CA ALA A 160 -2.77 14.16 -6.44
C ALA A 160 -1.56 14.86 -7.09
N THR A 161 -1.04 15.92 -6.46
CA THR A 161 0.16 16.63 -6.92
C THR A 161 1.40 15.74 -6.86
N ASN A 162 1.62 15.04 -5.74
CA ASN A 162 2.80 14.19 -5.57
C ASN A 162 2.73 12.97 -6.49
N ILE A 163 1.55 12.35 -6.66
CA ILE A 163 1.36 11.30 -7.67
C ILE A 163 1.72 11.84 -9.05
N GLN A 164 1.20 12.99 -9.47
CA GLN A 164 1.53 13.56 -10.78
C GLN A 164 3.05 13.80 -10.94
N ALA A 165 3.72 14.25 -9.89
CA ALA A 165 5.15 14.51 -9.90
C ALA A 165 6.02 13.24 -10.02
N GLU A 166 5.51 12.06 -9.65
CA GLU A 166 6.20 10.78 -9.91
C GLU A 166 6.14 10.37 -11.40
N TYR A 167 5.19 10.92 -12.15
CA TYR A 167 5.01 10.68 -13.58
C TYR A 167 5.53 11.85 -14.45
N ASP A 168 6.49 12.63 -13.94
CA ASP A 168 7.07 13.81 -14.62
C ASP A 168 7.71 13.50 -16.00
N PHE A 169 8.05 12.24 -16.23
CA PHE A 169 8.59 11.73 -17.50
C PHE A 169 7.54 11.59 -18.60
N LEU A 170 6.24 11.66 -18.27
CA LEU A 170 5.15 11.63 -19.24
C LEU A 170 4.76 13.04 -19.68
N PRO A 171 4.41 13.25 -20.97
CA PRO A 171 3.71 14.46 -21.38
C PRO A 171 2.40 14.63 -20.62
N ASP A 172 2.05 15.86 -20.25
CA ASP A 172 0.86 16.17 -19.42
C ASP A 172 -0.44 15.55 -19.97
N THR A 173 -0.65 15.60 -21.29
CA THR A 173 -1.83 15.01 -21.95
C THR A 173 -1.89 13.49 -21.81
N MET A 174 -0.73 12.82 -21.83
CA MET A 174 -0.63 11.37 -21.64
C MET A 174 -0.88 10.99 -20.19
N TYR A 175 -0.26 11.71 -19.25
CA TYR A 175 -0.51 11.52 -17.82
C TYR A 175 -2.00 11.67 -17.49
N LYS A 176 -2.64 12.78 -17.91
CA LYS A 176 -4.06 13.03 -17.68
C LYS A 176 -4.93 11.89 -18.23
N GLY A 177 -4.65 11.43 -19.45
CA GLY A 177 -5.38 10.33 -20.06
C GLY A 177 -5.25 9.01 -19.28
N LEU A 178 -4.06 8.66 -18.80
CA LEU A 178 -3.84 7.46 -17.99
C LEU A 178 -4.49 7.59 -16.59
N ARG A 179 -4.29 8.73 -15.93
CA ARG A 179 -4.86 9.01 -14.61
C ARG A 179 -6.39 8.99 -14.65
N LEU A 180 -7.01 9.60 -15.66
CA LEU A 180 -8.46 9.55 -15.86
C LEU A 180 -8.99 8.12 -15.95
N LYS A 181 -8.30 7.22 -16.67
CA LYS A 181 -8.73 5.81 -16.78
C LYS A 181 -8.74 5.11 -15.41
N VAL A 182 -7.68 5.29 -14.62
CA VAL A 182 -7.56 4.73 -13.26
C VAL A 182 -8.65 5.28 -12.34
N LEU A 183 -8.85 6.58 -12.35
CA LEU A 183 -9.87 7.22 -11.51
C LEU A 183 -11.30 6.79 -11.91
N GLN A 184 -11.55 6.66 -13.22
CA GLN A 184 -12.84 6.19 -13.73
C GLN A 184 -13.10 4.72 -13.37
N SER A 185 -12.08 3.85 -13.35
CA SER A 185 -12.29 2.47 -12.89
C SER A 185 -12.72 2.40 -11.43
N PHE A 186 -12.17 3.25 -10.56
CA PHE A 186 -12.64 3.34 -9.16
C PHE A 186 -14.11 3.81 -9.04
N LEU A 187 -14.56 4.71 -9.92
CA LEU A 187 -15.96 5.14 -9.93
C LEU A 187 -16.91 4.06 -10.45
N GLN A 188 -16.40 3.10 -11.23
CA GLN A 188 -17.19 2.01 -11.83
C GLN A 188 -17.30 0.77 -10.94
N ILE A 189 -16.33 0.51 -10.05
CA ILE A 189 -16.42 -0.62 -9.12
C ILE A 189 -17.46 -0.35 -8.02
N PRO A 190 -18.22 -1.37 -7.58
CA PRO A 190 -19.21 -1.21 -6.52
C PRO A 190 -18.61 -0.71 -5.21
N ASN A 191 -17.46 -1.23 -4.80
CA ASN A 191 -16.81 -0.87 -3.54
C ASN A 191 -15.34 -0.56 -3.79
N ILE A 192 -14.89 0.66 -3.47
CA ILE A 192 -13.46 1.00 -3.44
C ILE A 192 -12.78 0.27 -2.29
N PHE A 193 -13.48 0.14 -1.15
CA PHE A 193 -13.02 -0.59 0.02
C PHE A 193 -13.81 -1.88 0.23
N ALA A 194 -13.12 -3.02 0.33
CA ALA A 194 -13.75 -4.33 0.56
C ALA A 194 -14.25 -4.52 2.00
N THR A 195 -13.55 -3.96 2.99
CA THR A 195 -13.87 -4.17 4.40
C THR A 195 -14.92 -3.17 4.88
N LYS A 196 -15.71 -3.59 5.86
CA LYS A 196 -16.77 -2.75 6.41
C LYS A 196 -16.22 -1.47 7.04
N GLU A 197 -15.13 -1.59 7.81
CA GLU A 197 -14.51 -0.48 8.52
C GLU A 197 -14.02 0.63 7.60
N PHE A 198 -13.33 0.25 6.52
CA PHE A 198 -12.80 1.22 5.57
C PHE A 198 -13.91 1.79 4.70
N ARG A 199 -14.87 0.95 4.27
CA ARG A 199 -15.99 1.43 3.46
C ARG A 199 -16.82 2.49 4.19
N GLU A 200 -17.22 2.23 5.43
CA GLU A 200 -18.00 3.18 6.23
C GLU A 200 -17.25 4.49 6.47
N LYS A 201 -15.92 4.44 6.60
CA LYS A 201 -15.09 5.60 6.93
C LYS A 201 -14.65 6.42 5.71
N TYR A 202 -14.35 5.77 4.60
CA TYR A 202 -13.57 6.36 3.50
C TYR A 202 -14.28 6.37 2.15
N GLU A 203 -15.24 5.47 1.87
CA GLU A 203 -15.84 5.29 0.54
C GLU A 203 -16.44 6.60 -0.01
N GLN A 204 -17.27 7.28 0.80
CA GLN A 204 -17.92 8.52 0.37
C GLN A 204 -16.90 9.63 0.07
N LYS A 205 -15.89 9.79 0.93
CA LYS A 205 -14.82 10.78 0.74
C LYS A 205 -13.99 10.44 -0.49
N ALA A 206 -13.63 9.17 -0.68
CA ALA A 206 -12.88 8.70 -1.83
C ALA A 206 -13.58 9.00 -3.13
N ARG A 207 -14.86 8.65 -3.26
CA ARG A 207 -15.65 8.94 -4.46
C ARG A 207 -15.76 10.43 -4.73
N ALA A 208 -15.97 11.25 -3.71
CA ALA A 208 -16.04 12.70 -3.85
C ALA A 208 -14.70 13.32 -4.30
N ASN A 209 -13.58 12.85 -3.74
CA ASN A 209 -12.24 13.30 -4.11
C ASN A 209 -11.89 12.89 -5.55
N ILE A 210 -12.13 11.64 -5.90
CA ILE A 210 -11.90 11.09 -7.25
C ILE A 210 -12.74 11.84 -8.29
N GLN A 211 -14.02 12.09 -8.00
CA GLN A 211 -14.90 12.82 -8.92
C GLN A 211 -14.39 14.24 -9.19
N LYS A 212 -13.93 14.95 -8.14
CA LYS A 212 -13.33 16.29 -8.30
C LYS A 212 -12.02 16.24 -9.10
N GLU A 213 -11.17 15.24 -8.88
CA GLU A 213 -9.94 15.08 -9.68
C GLU A 213 -10.27 14.80 -11.14
N VAL A 214 -11.24 13.92 -11.43
CA VAL A 214 -11.73 13.65 -12.78
C VAL A 214 -12.22 14.91 -13.47
N GLU A 215 -12.97 15.77 -12.79
CA GLU A 215 -13.44 17.05 -13.34
C GLU A 215 -12.30 18.03 -13.64
N LYS A 216 -11.23 18.02 -12.84
CA LYS A 216 -10.03 18.84 -13.05
C LYS A 216 -9.14 18.35 -14.20
N LEU A 217 -9.14 17.05 -14.48
CA LEU A 217 -8.27 16.43 -15.49
C LEU A 217 -8.88 16.42 -16.90
N LYS A 218 -10.19 16.63 -17.03
CA LYS A 218 -10.89 16.81 -18.31
C LYS A 218 -10.58 18.17 -18.94
#